data_AF-A0A378L6A4-F1
#
_entry.id   AF-A0A378L6A4-F1
#
_cell.length_a   1.000
_cell.length_b   1.000
_cell.length_c   1.000
_cell.angle_alpha   90.00
_cell.angle_beta   90.00
_cell.angle_gamma   90.00
#
_symmetry.space_group_name_H-M   'P 1'
#
loop_
_entity.id
_entity.type
_entity.pdbx_description
1 polymer ?
#
loop_
_entity_poly.entity_id
_entity_poly.type
_entity_poly.pdbx_seq_one_letter_code
_entity_poly.pdbx_strand_id
1 'polypeptide(L)'
;MEGKIEGSLAPTQNPLSLFEFKTKFTSHMQKCAISKLNFENRIGSPELKNNHDALIELHEQMIATINEHVAIYQEQFKEAEHYEHDKDELQRRVTTQIDRQNKYLEKLQLQLPQIHSLKFLFSLNPSELFQEAIKNKHSVLLITQTPELIAKIANYQITHITHQDREIVHSLASILATREYTFETPNIFAALKQQVQDEADTQFIAAKENEAINHLLLQIKRYLDKKIDKALEGNSNPWALGYFGSNHKVNRGDKKVPVPQGVYELKGHLDQLGTLTPIEVLTKMQNTLHIKNVENKDESLFKQFKRLISYLFGYSQSQETTKEYEFLEQVTAGKQSIP
;
A
#
# COMPACT_ATOMS: atom_id res chain seq x y z
N MET A 1 13.34 -73.86 32.73
CA MET A 1 12.96 -73.60 31.33
C MET A 1 11.51 -73.18 31.31
N GLU A 2 11.28 -72.08 30.60
CA GLU A 2 10.04 -71.65 29.96
C GLU A 2 8.88 -71.19 30.86
N GLY A 3 8.83 -69.87 31.00
CA GLY A 3 7.70 -69.13 31.52
C GLY A 3 6.51 -69.17 30.58
N LYS A 4 5.33 -69.27 31.18
CA LYS A 4 4.09 -68.79 30.59
C LYS A 4 3.91 -67.34 31.01
N ILE A 5 4.23 -66.41 30.12
CA ILE A 5 3.62 -65.08 30.17
C ILE A 5 2.41 -65.18 29.25
N GLU A 6 1.24 -65.26 29.87
CA GLU A 6 -0.05 -65.16 29.20
C GLU A 6 -0.11 -63.83 28.44
N GLY A 7 -0.08 -63.92 27.12
CA GLY A 7 -0.55 -62.86 26.26
C GLY A 7 -2.06 -62.73 26.44
N SER A 8 -2.50 -61.63 27.07
CA SER A 8 -3.84 -61.13 26.87
C SER A 8 -3.80 -59.61 26.82
N LEU A 9 -3.28 -59.10 25.70
CA LEU A 9 -3.74 -57.81 25.19
C LEU A 9 -5.13 -58.07 24.63
N ALA A 10 -6.16 -57.74 25.42
CA ALA A 10 -7.52 -57.69 24.91
C ALA A 10 -7.53 -56.75 23.67
N PRO A 11 -7.88 -57.23 22.47
CA PRO A 11 -8.13 -56.33 21.37
C PRO A 11 -9.45 -55.65 21.63
N THR A 12 -9.39 -54.37 21.97
CA THR A 12 -10.55 -53.50 21.93
C THR A 12 -11.11 -53.45 20.50
N GLN A 13 -12.32 -53.98 20.35
CA GLN A 13 -13.30 -53.76 19.28
C GLN A 13 -12.94 -54.32 17.89
N ASN A 14 -13.88 -55.09 17.32
CA ASN A 14 -13.79 -55.64 15.97
C ASN A 14 -13.39 -54.54 14.97
N PRO A 15 -12.29 -54.70 14.21
CA PRO A 15 -11.89 -53.73 13.21
C PRO A 15 -13.01 -53.57 12.17
N LEU A 16 -13.22 -52.33 11.71
CA LEU A 16 -14.16 -52.04 10.62
C LEU A 16 -13.84 -52.90 9.40
N SER A 17 -14.82 -53.12 8.52
CA SER A 17 -14.50 -53.66 7.20
C SER A 17 -13.64 -52.67 6.41
N LEU A 18 -12.81 -53.17 5.49
CA LEU A 18 -11.98 -52.34 4.61
C LEU A 18 -12.81 -51.28 3.86
N PHE A 19 -14.04 -51.64 3.47
CA PHE A 19 -14.98 -50.73 2.81
C PHE A 19 -15.43 -49.61 3.76
N GLU A 20 -15.79 -49.93 5.00
CA GLU A 20 -16.19 -48.96 6.02
C GLU A 20 -15.02 -48.03 6.38
N PHE A 21 -13.81 -48.55 6.50
CA PHE A 21 -12.61 -47.73 6.70
C PHE A 21 -12.38 -46.75 5.54
N LYS A 22 -12.37 -47.25 4.29
CA LYS A 22 -12.20 -46.41 3.10
C LYS A 22 -13.30 -45.33 3.01
N THR A 23 -14.52 -45.66 3.41
CA THR A 23 -15.66 -44.73 3.44
C THR A 23 -15.50 -43.66 4.53
N LYS A 24 -15.14 -44.07 5.77
CA LYS A 24 -14.87 -43.17 6.91
C LYS A 24 -13.72 -42.22 6.61
N PHE A 25 -12.62 -42.74 6.04
CA PHE A 25 -11.47 -41.96 5.58
C PHE A 25 -11.87 -40.92 4.53
N THR A 26 -12.59 -41.34 3.48
CA THR A 26 -13.04 -40.42 2.41
C THR A 26 -14.00 -39.35 2.94
N SER A 27 -14.94 -39.71 3.81
CA SER A 27 -15.85 -38.76 4.46
C SER A 27 -15.09 -37.75 5.32
N HIS A 28 -14.08 -38.20 6.07
CA HIS A 28 -13.26 -37.30 6.87
C HIS A 28 -12.43 -36.34 6.00
N MET A 29 -11.84 -36.83 4.90
CA MET A 29 -11.18 -35.98 3.91
C MET A 29 -12.09 -34.87 3.38
N GLN A 30 -13.35 -35.21 3.07
CA GLN A 30 -14.35 -34.23 2.63
C GLN A 30 -14.65 -33.19 3.72
N LYS A 31 -14.81 -33.63 4.98
CA LYS A 31 -14.99 -32.71 6.11
C LYS A 31 -13.81 -31.75 6.27
N CYS A 32 -12.57 -32.25 6.21
CA CYS A 32 -11.38 -31.39 6.24
C CYS A 32 -11.41 -30.32 5.14
N ALA A 33 -11.74 -30.72 3.91
CA ALA A 33 -11.79 -29.82 2.77
C ALA A 33 -12.89 -28.76 2.91
N ILE A 34 -14.08 -29.16 3.36
CA ILE A 34 -15.22 -28.24 3.61
C ILE A 34 -14.87 -27.26 4.73
N SER A 35 -14.30 -27.71 5.84
CA SER A 35 -13.88 -26.83 6.94
C SER A 35 -12.87 -25.80 6.46
N LYS A 36 -11.83 -26.22 5.73
CA LYS A 36 -10.84 -25.31 5.16
C LYS A 36 -11.47 -24.25 4.24
N LEU A 37 -12.35 -24.69 3.34
CA LEU A 37 -13.06 -23.78 2.42
C LEU A 37 -13.95 -22.79 3.17
N ASN A 38 -14.67 -23.24 4.20
CA ASN A 38 -15.49 -22.36 5.03
C ASN A 38 -14.65 -21.33 5.77
N PHE A 39 -13.48 -21.72 6.29
CA PHE A 39 -12.57 -20.78 6.94
C PHE A 39 -12.01 -19.74 5.96
N GLU A 40 -11.56 -20.17 4.78
CA GLU A 40 -11.07 -19.26 3.73
C GLU A 40 -12.15 -18.26 3.29
N ASN A 41 -13.40 -18.72 3.14
CA ASN A 41 -14.54 -17.85 2.85
C ASN A 41 -14.82 -16.83 3.97
N ARG A 42 -14.72 -17.25 5.24
CA ARG A 42 -14.90 -16.35 6.39
C ARG A 42 -13.78 -15.31 6.45
N ILE A 43 -12.52 -15.70 6.28
CA ILE A 43 -11.39 -14.75 6.24
C ILE A 43 -11.59 -13.70 5.14
N GLY A 44 -12.07 -14.11 3.97
CA GLY A 44 -12.36 -13.19 2.85
C GLY A 44 -13.63 -12.35 3.01
N SER A 45 -14.40 -12.56 4.08
CA SER A 45 -15.66 -11.83 4.28
C SER A 45 -15.43 -10.36 4.64
N PRO A 46 -16.31 -9.44 4.17
CA PRO A 46 -16.22 -8.02 4.54
C PRO A 46 -16.30 -7.77 6.06
N GLU A 47 -17.02 -8.64 6.78
CA GLU A 47 -17.22 -8.57 8.23
C GLU A 47 -15.90 -8.73 9.00
N LEU A 48 -15.00 -9.56 8.50
CA LEU A 48 -13.71 -9.85 9.14
C LEU A 48 -12.56 -8.97 8.62
N LYS A 49 -12.75 -8.29 7.49
CA LYS A 49 -11.71 -7.47 6.83
C LYS A 49 -11.10 -6.39 7.73
N ASN A 50 -11.87 -5.89 8.70
CA ASN A 50 -11.42 -4.83 9.63
C ASN A 50 -11.55 -5.23 11.11
N ASN A 51 -11.96 -6.46 11.43
CA ASN A 51 -12.15 -6.93 12.80
C ASN A 51 -11.03 -7.90 13.20
N HIS A 52 -9.96 -7.34 13.75
CA HIS A 52 -8.77 -8.11 14.13
C HIS A 52 -9.06 -9.12 15.25
N ASP A 53 -9.96 -8.79 16.18
CA ASP A 53 -10.34 -9.70 17.27
C ASP A 53 -11.02 -10.95 16.74
N ALA A 54 -12.04 -10.77 15.90
CA ALA A 54 -12.75 -11.89 15.30
C ALA A 54 -11.85 -12.68 14.33
N LEU A 55 -10.84 -12.04 13.72
CA LEU A 55 -9.87 -12.71 12.87
C LEU A 55 -8.86 -13.55 13.67
N ILE A 56 -8.45 -13.09 14.86
CA ILE A 56 -7.64 -13.86 15.83
C ILE A 56 -8.45 -15.09 16.28
N GLU A 57 -9.66 -14.89 16.79
CA GLU A 57 -10.53 -15.98 17.25
C GLU A 57 -10.75 -17.02 16.15
N LEU A 58 -10.94 -16.58 14.91
CA LEU A 58 -11.08 -17.48 13.76
C LEU A 58 -9.81 -18.30 13.52
N HIS A 59 -8.63 -17.69 13.55
CA HIS A 59 -7.37 -18.42 13.36
C HIS A 59 -7.10 -19.41 14.48
N GLU A 60 -7.43 -19.07 15.73
CA GLU A 60 -7.35 -19.99 16.86
C GLU A 60 -8.32 -21.18 16.70
N GLN A 61 -9.56 -20.92 16.28
CA GLN A 61 -10.54 -21.96 15.94
C GLN A 61 -10.04 -22.87 14.80
N MET A 62 -9.41 -22.28 13.77
CA MET A 62 -8.82 -23.04 12.67
C MET A 62 -7.69 -23.94 13.16
N ILE A 63 -6.77 -23.41 13.96
CA ILE A 63 -5.66 -24.18 14.55
C ILE A 63 -6.21 -25.37 15.36
N ALA A 64 -7.20 -25.14 16.23
CA ALA A 64 -7.84 -26.20 17.00
C ALA A 64 -8.49 -27.26 16.09
N THR A 65 -9.28 -26.84 15.10
CA THR A 65 -9.98 -27.74 14.16
C THR A 65 -8.99 -28.58 13.33
N ILE A 66 -7.89 -27.99 12.88
CA ILE A 66 -6.88 -28.71 12.10
C ILE A 66 -6.12 -29.71 12.98
N ASN A 67 -5.83 -29.37 14.24
CA ASN A 67 -5.26 -30.32 15.19
C ASN A 67 -6.20 -31.52 15.44
N GLU A 68 -7.52 -31.29 15.56
CA GLU A 68 -8.51 -32.37 15.67
C GLU A 68 -8.50 -33.27 14.43
N HIS A 69 -8.42 -32.69 13.22
CA HIS A 69 -8.28 -33.48 11.99
C HIS A 69 -6.99 -34.30 11.96
N VAL A 70 -5.86 -33.73 12.39
CA VAL A 70 -4.58 -34.46 12.48
C VAL A 70 -4.70 -35.63 13.44
N ALA A 71 -5.32 -35.44 14.61
CA ALA A 71 -5.54 -36.52 15.58
C ALA A 71 -6.39 -37.65 15.00
N ILE A 72 -7.48 -37.33 14.30
CA ILE A 72 -8.33 -38.34 13.63
C ILE A 72 -7.55 -39.11 12.56
N TYR A 73 -6.72 -38.43 11.76
CA TYR A 73 -5.85 -39.14 10.80
C TYR A 73 -4.80 -40.02 11.49
N GLN A 74 -4.24 -39.60 12.63
CA GLN A 74 -3.32 -40.42 13.40
C GLN A 74 -3.99 -41.68 13.96
N GLU A 75 -5.26 -41.59 14.38
CA GLU A 75 -6.06 -42.76 14.75
C GLU A 75 -6.29 -43.68 13.55
N GLN A 76 -6.69 -43.13 12.40
CA GLN A 76 -6.88 -43.90 11.17
C GLN A 76 -5.59 -44.56 10.67
N PHE A 77 -4.43 -43.95 10.92
CA PHE A 77 -3.13 -44.52 10.61
C PHE A 77 -2.86 -45.81 11.42
N LYS A 78 -3.23 -45.80 12.70
CA LYS A 78 -3.15 -46.98 13.58
C LYS A 78 -4.21 -48.02 13.20
N GLU A 79 -5.44 -47.60 12.92
CA GLU A 79 -6.50 -48.49 12.44
C GLU A 79 -6.08 -49.24 11.15
N ALA A 80 -5.32 -48.58 10.25
CA ALA A 80 -4.83 -49.19 9.02
C ALA A 80 -3.90 -50.39 9.21
N GLU A 81 -3.31 -50.57 10.41
CA GLU A 81 -2.46 -51.72 10.73
C GLU A 81 -3.20 -53.06 10.67
N HIS A 82 -4.53 -53.04 10.78
CA HIS A 82 -5.38 -54.24 10.80
C HIS A 82 -5.63 -54.84 9.40
N TYR A 83 -5.23 -54.16 8.31
CA TYR A 83 -5.48 -54.60 6.94
C TYR A 83 -4.19 -55.09 6.27
N GLU A 84 -3.74 -56.30 6.58
CA GLU A 84 -2.41 -56.83 6.18
C GLU A 84 -2.04 -56.56 4.71
N HIS A 85 -2.94 -56.82 3.76
CA HIS A 85 -2.67 -56.65 2.32
C HIS A 85 -2.73 -55.20 1.82
N ASP A 86 -3.52 -54.33 2.46
CA ASP A 86 -3.72 -52.93 2.06
C ASP A 86 -2.92 -51.94 2.95
N LYS A 87 -2.30 -52.43 4.03
CA LYS A 87 -1.71 -51.62 5.11
C LYS A 87 -0.81 -50.50 4.59
N ASP A 88 0.19 -50.85 3.80
CA ASP A 88 1.21 -49.89 3.33
C ASP A 88 0.60 -48.81 2.43
N GLU A 89 -0.39 -49.16 1.62
CA GLU A 89 -1.09 -48.19 0.77
C GLU A 89 -1.95 -47.25 1.62
N LEU A 90 -2.74 -47.80 2.55
CA LEU A 90 -3.60 -47.01 3.42
C LEU A 90 -2.79 -46.09 4.32
N GLN A 91 -1.75 -46.60 4.96
CA GLN A 91 -0.84 -45.81 5.79
C GLN A 91 -0.20 -44.67 5.00
N ARG A 92 0.32 -44.94 3.79
CA ARG A 92 0.88 -43.89 2.92
C ARG A 92 -0.15 -42.80 2.57
N ARG A 93 -1.39 -43.19 2.27
CA ARG A 93 -2.47 -42.24 1.97
C ARG A 93 -2.83 -41.38 3.18
N VAL A 94 -2.90 -41.98 4.37
CA VAL A 94 -3.17 -41.27 5.63
C VAL A 94 -2.02 -40.33 5.98
N THR A 95 -0.76 -40.78 5.91
CA THR A 95 0.44 -39.93 6.13
C THR A 95 0.42 -38.71 5.22
N THR A 96 0.08 -38.89 3.95
CA THR A 96 -0.02 -37.77 3.00
C THR A 96 -1.07 -36.72 3.45
N GLN A 97 -2.19 -37.15 4.06
CA GLN A 97 -3.16 -36.19 4.60
C GLN A 97 -2.66 -35.51 5.87
N ILE A 98 -2.00 -36.24 6.77
CA ILE A 98 -1.37 -35.67 7.96
C ILE A 98 -0.39 -34.56 7.57
N ASP A 99 0.51 -34.84 6.61
CA ASP A 99 1.50 -33.86 6.13
C ASP A 99 0.83 -32.62 5.53
N ARG A 100 -0.28 -32.80 4.80
CA ARG A 100 -1.06 -31.67 4.25
C ARG A 100 -1.69 -30.82 5.34
N GLN A 101 -2.25 -31.44 6.37
CA GLN A 101 -2.84 -30.71 7.50
C GLN A 101 -1.75 -29.99 8.31
N ASN A 102 -0.62 -30.64 8.59
CA ASN A 102 0.51 -30.04 9.31
C ASN A 102 1.10 -28.83 8.57
N LYS A 103 1.30 -28.93 7.25
CA LYS A 103 1.74 -27.77 6.45
C LYS A 103 0.75 -26.59 6.52
N TYR A 104 -0.54 -26.89 6.56
CA TYR A 104 -1.56 -25.85 6.72
C TYR A 104 -1.54 -25.26 8.12
N LEU A 105 -1.39 -26.10 9.15
CA LEU A 105 -1.24 -25.69 10.55
C LEU A 105 -0.03 -24.77 10.75
N GLU A 106 1.13 -25.12 10.21
CA GLU A 106 2.35 -24.30 10.25
C GLU A 106 2.09 -22.90 9.65
N LYS A 107 1.39 -22.84 8.51
CA LYS A 107 1.00 -21.57 7.90
C LYS A 107 0.12 -20.73 8.83
N LEU A 108 -0.88 -21.34 9.46
CA LEU A 108 -1.77 -20.63 10.40
C LEU A 108 -1.04 -20.13 11.63
N GLN A 109 -0.14 -20.94 12.18
CA GLN A 109 0.69 -20.58 13.33
C GLN A 109 1.66 -19.43 13.02
N LEU A 110 2.15 -19.32 11.78
CA LEU A 110 2.96 -18.19 11.34
C LEU A 110 2.13 -16.91 11.14
N GLN A 111 0.88 -17.03 10.72
CA GLN A 111 0.00 -15.88 10.48
C GLN A 111 -0.51 -15.25 11.78
N LEU A 112 -0.79 -16.05 12.81
CA LEU A 112 -1.39 -15.58 14.06
C LEU A 112 -0.58 -14.46 14.77
N PRO A 113 0.75 -14.58 14.97
CA PRO A 113 1.56 -13.50 15.53
C PRO A 113 1.52 -12.21 14.70
N GLN A 114 1.47 -12.33 13.37
CA GLN A 114 1.37 -11.18 12.48
C GLN A 114 0.04 -10.44 12.68
N ILE A 115 -1.06 -11.18 12.83
CA ILE A 115 -2.39 -10.61 13.10
C ILE A 115 -2.42 -9.90 14.46
N HIS A 116 -1.83 -10.50 15.50
CA HIS A 116 -1.71 -9.85 16.81
C HIS A 116 -0.88 -8.56 16.73
N SER A 117 0.24 -8.58 16.02
CA SER A 117 1.07 -7.39 15.79
C SER A 117 0.28 -6.30 15.06
N LEU A 118 -0.47 -6.65 14.00
CA LEU A 118 -1.33 -5.70 13.30
C LEU A 118 -2.41 -5.11 14.21
N LYS A 119 -3.11 -5.93 15.00
CA LYS A 119 -4.08 -5.46 15.99
C LYS A 119 -3.46 -4.42 16.93
N PHE A 120 -2.29 -4.74 17.48
CA PHE A 120 -1.55 -3.82 18.34
C PHE A 120 -1.24 -2.51 17.61
N LEU A 121 -0.66 -2.56 16.41
CA LEU A 121 -0.33 -1.36 15.63
C LEU A 121 -1.56 -0.51 15.29
N PHE A 122 -2.70 -1.12 14.98
CA PHE A 122 -3.94 -0.39 14.72
C PHE A 122 -4.52 0.29 15.97
N SER A 123 -4.25 -0.24 17.16
CA SER A 123 -4.67 0.35 18.43
C SER A 123 -3.87 1.59 18.83
N LEU A 124 -2.67 1.77 18.26
CA LEU A 124 -1.80 2.91 18.56
C LEU A 124 -2.31 4.20 17.89
N ASN A 125 -2.20 5.32 18.62
CA ASN A 125 -2.36 6.63 18.03
C ASN A 125 -1.15 6.98 17.11
N PRO A 126 -1.23 8.00 16.25
CA PRO A 126 -0.14 8.31 15.30
C PRO A 126 1.23 8.55 15.96
N SER A 127 1.27 9.19 17.13
CA SER A 127 2.53 9.45 17.85
C SER A 127 3.12 8.18 18.44
N GLU A 128 2.29 7.32 19.04
CA GLU A 128 2.70 6.01 19.56
C GLU A 128 3.15 5.08 18.44
N LEU A 129 2.42 5.05 17.32
CA LEU A 129 2.78 4.27 16.15
C LEU A 129 4.15 4.67 15.60
N PHE A 130 4.43 5.97 15.53
CA PHE A 130 5.74 6.46 15.12
C PHE A 130 6.85 6.05 16.11
N GLN A 131 6.60 6.12 17.42
CA GLN A 131 7.58 5.69 18.42
C GLN A 131 7.84 4.18 18.35
N GLU A 132 6.82 3.37 18.14
CA GLU A 132 6.96 1.93 17.92
C GLU A 132 7.75 1.65 16.63
N ALA A 133 7.45 2.38 15.56
CA ALA A 133 8.17 2.29 14.31
C ALA A 133 9.67 2.64 14.47
N ILE A 134 10.04 3.62 15.29
CA ILE A 134 11.45 3.91 15.57
C ILE A 134 12.12 2.76 16.34
N LYS A 135 11.41 2.15 17.29
CA LYS A 135 11.99 1.15 18.21
C LYS A 135 12.10 -0.24 17.61
N ASN A 136 11.16 -0.62 16.75
CA ASN A 136 10.97 -2.01 16.34
C ASN A 136 10.94 -2.16 14.82
N LYS A 137 11.99 -2.80 14.29
CA LYS A 137 12.13 -3.09 12.85
C LYS A 137 10.96 -3.93 12.30
N HIS A 138 10.48 -4.91 13.05
CA HIS A 138 9.39 -5.78 12.60
C HIS A 138 8.08 -5.00 12.48
N SER A 139 7.82 -4.11 13.43
CA SER A 139 6.68 -3.20 13.37
C SER A 139 6.74 -2.32 12.11
N VAL A 140 7.91 -1.80 11.75
CA VAL A 140 8.07 -1.01 10.52
C VAL A 140 7.74 -1.82 9.27
N LEU A 141 8.26 -3.04 9.14
CA LEU A 141 7.95 -3.89 7.99
C LEU A 141 6.44 -4.09 7.81
N LEU A 142 5.71 -4.31 8.92
CA LEU A 142 4.26 -4.42 8.87
C LEU A 142 3.57 -3.10 8.53
N ILE A 143 4.05 -1.98 9.09
CA ILE A 143 3.53 -0.64 8.79
C ILE A 143 3.70 -0.33 7.30
N THR A 144 4.88 -0.56 6.71
CA THR A 144 5.13 -0.22 5.30
C THR A 144 4.37 -1.13 4.33
N GLN A 145 4.02 -2.35 4.75
CA GLN A 145 3.18 -3.26 3.98
C GLN A 145 1.67 -2.96 4.11
N THR A 146 1.27 -2.09 5.05
CA THR A 146 -0.14 -1.82 5.37
C THR A 146 -0.49 -0.35 5.10
N PRO A 147 -1.20 -0.04 3.99
CA PRO A 147 -1.50 1.34 3.56
C PRO A 147 -2.12 2.23 4.66
N GLU A 148 -3.05 1.69 5.44
CA GLU A 148 -3.77 2.42 6.49
C GLU A 148 -2.87 2.81 7.66
N LEU A 149 -1.84 1.99 7.97
CA LEU A 149 -0.89 2.28 9.04
C LEU A 149 0.15 3.29 8.57
N ILE A 150 0.76 3.08 7.40
CA ILE A 150 1.77 4.02 6.90
C ILE A 150 1.18 5.40 6.63
N ALA A 151 -0.09 5.50 6.23
CA ALA A 151 -0.79 6.78 6.05
C ALA A 151 -0.85 7.63 7.34
N LYS A 152 -0.77 7.02 8.52
CA LYS A 152 -0.70 7.73 9.81
C LYS A 152 0.71 8.28 10.11
N ILE A 153 1.73 7.87 9.38
CA ILE A 153 3.11 8.39 9.50
C ILE A 153 3.29 9.58 8.54
N ALA A 154 3.65 10.73 9.10
CA ALA A 154 3.86 11.95 8.34
C ALA A 154 5.12 11.86 7.46
N ASN A 155 5.15 12.61 6.36
CA ASN A 155 6.26 12.55 5.40
C ASN A 155 7.62 12.88 6.05
N TYR A 156 7.69 13.92 6.87
CA TYR A 156 8.92 14.31 7.58
C TYR A 156 9.45 13.23 8.55
N GLN A 157 8.61 12.27 8.95
CA GLN A 157 8.98 11.18 9.87
C GLN A 157 9.59 9.97 9.16
N ILE A 158 9.42 9.84 7.84
CA ILE A 158 9.77 8.64 7.07
C ILE A 158 11.26 8.31 7.19
N THR A 159 12.13 9.31 7.20
CA THR A 159 13.59 9.12 7.27
C THR A 159 14.07 8.59 8.62
N HIS A 160 13.21 8.58 9.65
CA HIS A 160 13.55 8.19 11.02
C HIS A 160 13.18 6.74 11.34
N ILE A 161 12.42 6.06 10.48
CA ILE A 161 11.92 4.70 10.72
C ILE A 161 12.60 3.67 9.79
N THR A 162 13.73 4.01 9.20
CA THR A 162 14.36 3.17 8.16
C THR A 162 15.12 1.98 8.72
N HIS A 163 15.53 2.03 9.99
CA HIS A 163 16.38 1.02 10.65
C HIS A 163 17.68 0.71 9.90
N GLN A 164 18.11 1.60 8.99
CA GLN A 164 19.22 1.34 8.06
C GLN A 164 19.06 0.02 7.28
N ASP A 165 17.81 -0.41 7.08
CA ASP A 165 17.48 -1.65 6.41
C ASP A 165 17.08 -1.37 4.95
N ARG A 166 17.71 -2.08 4.02
CA ARG A 166 17.51 -1.90 2.58
C ARG A 166 16.06 -2.16 2.15
N GLU A 167 15.43 -3.21 2.67
CA GLU A 167 14.06 -3.57 2.33
C GLU A 167 13.09 -2.48 2.78
N ILE A 168 13.27 -1.99 4.00
CA ILE A 168 12.48 -0.88 4.55
C ILE A 168 12.68 0.39 3.73
N VAL A 169 13.93 0.76 3.41
CA VAL A 169 14.23 1.96 2.61
C VAL A 169 13.56 1.87 1.23
N HIS A 170 13.62 0.72 0.56
CA HIS A 170 12.97 0.52 -0.73
C HIS A 170 11.45 0.60 -0.64
N SER A 171 10.87 0.02 0.40
CA SER A 171 9.44 0.07 0.67
C SER A 171 8.98 1.51 0.89
N LEU A 172 9.68 2.28 1.72
CA LEU A 172 9.39 3.69 2.00
C LEU A 172 9.54 4.57 0.75
N ALA A 173 10.58 4.37 -0.06
CA ALA A 173 10.77 5.09 -1.32
C ALA A 173 9.62 4.83 -2.31
N SER A 174 9.13 3.59 -2.37
CA SER A 174 8.00 3.22 -3.20
C SER A 174 6.69 3.84 -2.70
N ILE A 175 6.49 3.88 -1.38
CA ILE A 175 5.32 4.53 -0.77
C ILE A 175 5.35 6.03 -1.04
N LEU A 176 6.51 6.69 -0.86
CA LEU A 176 6.68 8.11 -1.16
C LEU A 176 6.35 8.45 -2.62
N ALA A 177 6.70 7.58 -3.57
CA ALA A 177 6.39 7.80 -4.99
C ALA A 177 4.88 7.85 -5.30
N THR A 178 4.06 7.24 -4.44
CA THR A 178 2.60 7.24 -4.57
C THR A 178 1.91 8.36 -3.80
N ARG A 179 2.64 9.03 -2.89
CA ARG A 179 2.10 10.15 -2.10
C ARG A 179 2.12 11.44 -2.91
N GLU A 180 1.39 12.44 -2.41
CA GLU A 180 1.46 13.79 -2.95
C GLU A 180 2.89 14.33 -2.85
N TYR A 181 3.41 14.83 -3.95
CA TYR A 181 4.75 15.41 -4.02
C TYR A 181 4.76 16.81 -3.40
N THR A 182 5.44 16.96 -2.28
CA THR A 182 5.55 18.22 -1.53
C THR A 182 6.97 18.80 -1.58
N PHE A 183 7.16 20.01 -1.05
CA PHE A 183 8.48 20.64 -0.92
C PHE A 183 9.47 19.85 -0.06
N GLU A 184 8.98 19.01 0.86
CA GLU A 184 9.82 18.16 1.71
C GLU A 184 10.28 16.89 0.99
N THR A 185 9.54 16.47 -0.04
CA THR A 185 9.73 15.18 -0.73
C THR A 185 11.14 15.01 -1.32
N PRO A 186 11.74 16.01 -2.02
CA PRO A 186 13.12 15.90 -2.50
C PRO A 186 14.14 15.64 -1.37
N ASN A 187 13.98 16.32 -0.22
CA ASN A 187 14.88 16.17 0.91
C ASN A 187 14.78 14.77 1.53
N ILE A 188 13.56 14.22 1.57
CA ILE A 188 13.33 12.84 2.03
C ILE A 188 14.01 11.84 1.09
N PHE A 189 13.82 11.97 -0.23
CA PHE A 189 14.50 11.09 -1.20
C PHE A 189 16.04 11.21 -1.12
N ALA A 190 16.57 12.42 -0.96
CA ALA A 190 18.00 12.64 -0.76
C ALA A 190 18.51 11.93 0.51
N ALA A 191 17.78 12.03 1.62
CA ALA A 191 18.13 11.34 2.86
C ALA A 191 18.08 9.81 2.70
N LEU A 192 17.08 9.26 2.00
CA LEU A 192 17.00 7.82 1.74
C LEU A 192 18.17 7.32 0.88
N LYS A 193 18.60 8.08 -0.14
CA LYS A 193 19.79 7.75 -0.96
C LYS A 193 21.07 7.70 -0.13
N GLN A 194 21.20 8.55 0.89
CA GLN A 194 22.37 8.55 1.78
C GLN A 194 22.41 7.35 2.73
N GLN A 195 21.29 6.66 2.93
CA GLN A 195 21.18 5.52 3.83
C GLN A 195 21.46 4.17 3.16
N VAL A 196 21.61 4.15 1.84
CA VAL A 196 21.98 2.95 1.07
C VAL A 196 23.44 3.04 0.63
N GLN A 197 24.12 1.89 0.56
CA GLN A 197 25.53 1.81 0.15
C GLN A 197 25.70 1.43 -1.31
N ASP A 198 24.76 0.63 -1.85
CA ASP A 198 24.83 0.12 -3.21
C ASP A 198 24.39 1.18 -4.23
N GLU A 199 25.12 1.27 -5.35
CA GLU A 199 24.75 2.15 -6.46
C GLU A 199 23.39 1.75 -7.06
N ALA A 200 23.11 0.45 -7.15
CA ALA A 200 21.84 -0.06 -7.64
C ALA A 200 20.64 0.41 -6.79
N ASP A 201 20.81 0.47 -5.46
CA ASP A 201 19.75 0.96 -4.55
C ASP A 201 19.56 2.47 -4.68
N THR A 202 20.67 3.20 -4.83
CA THR A 202 20.62 4.64 -5.10
C THR A 202 19.87 4.94 -6.40
N GLN A 203 20.12 4.15 -7.45
CA GLN A 203 19.42 4.24 -8.73
C GLN A 203 17.94 3.86 -8.59
N PHE A 204 17.61 2.83 -7.82
CA PHE A 204 16.22 2.46 -7.53
C PHE A 204 15.46 3.63 -6.86
N ILE A 205 16.05 4.25 -5.82
CA ILE A 205 15.43 5.38 -5.14
C ILE A 205 15.29 6.59 -6.07
N ALA A 206 16.28 6.86 -6.94
CA ALA A 206 16.19 7.92 -7.94
C ALA A 206 15.10 7.65 -9.00
N ALA A 207 14.88 6.39 -9.37
CA ALA A 207 13.77 6.02 -10.25
C ALA A 207 12.41 6.29 -9.58
N LYS A 208 12.27 6.00 -8.28
CA LYS A 208 11.06 6.30 -7.50
C LYS A 208 10.80 7.79 -7.34
N GLU A 209 11.84 8.59 -7.14
CA GLU A 209 11.70 10.05 -7.16
C GLU A 209 11.20 10.56 -8.52
N ASN A 210 11.76 10.06 -9.62
CA ASN A 210 11.30 10.42 -10.97
C ASN A 210 9.85 10.00 -11.24
N GLU A 211 9.41 8.85 -10.73
CA GLU A 211 8.01 8.41 -10.79
C GLU A 211 7.09 9.40 -10.07
N ALA A 212 7.47 9.83 -8.86
CA ALA A 212 6.74 10.83 -8.08
C ALA A 212 6.64 12.19 -8.81
N ILE A 213 7.76 12.66 -9.37
CA ILE A 213 7.82 13.89 -10.15
C ILE A 213 6.97 13.78 -11.42
N ASN A 214 6.99 12.63 -12.11
CA ASN A 214 6.17 12.42 -13.29
C ASN A 214 4.67 12.52 -12.96
N HIS A 215 4.24 11.93 -11.84
CA HIS A 215 2.86 12.08 -11.36
C HIS A 215 2.49 13.54 -11.12
N LEU A 216 3.35 14.31 -10.45
CA LEU A 216 3.18 15.76 -10.25
C LEU A 216 3.06 16.51 -11.58
N LEU A 217 3.98 16.28 -12.52
CA LEU A 217 3.99 16.96 -13.82
C LEU A 217 2.74 16.64 -14.64
N LEU A 218 2.25 15.39 -14.60
CA LEU A 218 0.99 15.01 -15.23
C LEU A 218 -0.22 15.69 -14.59
N GLN A 219 -0.24 15.83 -13.25
CA GLN A 219 -1.29 16.59 -12.56
C GLN A 219 -1.29 18.06 -12.97
N ILE A 220 -0.11 18.70 -13.01
CA ILE A 220 0.05 20.09 -13.49
C ILE A 220 -0.44 20.19 -14.95
N LYS A 221 -0.06 19.23 -15.81
CA LYS A 221 -0.48 19.22 -17.22
C LYS A 221 -1.99 19.16 -17.36
N ARG A 222 -2.64 18.17 -16.73
CA ARG A 222 -4.10 17.98 -16.73
C ARG A 222 -4.84 19.19 -16.19
N TYR A 223 -4.29 19.78 -15.13
CA TYR A 223 -4.87 20.96 -14.53
C TYR A 223 -4.83 22.18 -15.47
N LEU A 224 -3.67 22.44 -16.10
CA LEU A 224 -3.55 23.48 -17.11
C LEU A 224 -4.43 23.19 -18.34
N ASP A 225 -4.59 21.92 -18.73
CA ASP A 225 -5.50 21.52 -19.81
C ASP A 225 -6.95 21.92 -19.46
N LYS A 226 -7.44 21.47 -18.30
CA LYS A 226 -8.79 21.78 -17.81
C LYS A 226 -9.06 23.29 -17.72
N LYS A 227 -8.07 24.09 -17.32
CA LYS A 227 -8.20 25.54 -17.24
C LYS A 227 -8.30 26.20 -18.61
N ILE A 228 -7.50 25.72 -19.58
CA ILE A 228 -7.58 26.16 -20.97
C ILE A 228 -8.95 25.79 -21.58
N ASP A 229 -9.44 24.58 -21.33
CA ASP A 229 -10.73 24.11 -21.85
C ASP A 229 -11.89 24.95 -21.29
N LYS A 230 -11.87 25.22 -19.97
CA LYS A 230 -12.87 26.12 -19.34
C LYS A 230 -12.84 27.55 -19.87
N ALA A 231 -11.69 28.04 -20.31
CA ALA A 231 -11.60 29.36 -20.94
C ALA A 231 -12.19 29.38 -22.36
N LEU A 232 -12.17 28.24 -23.05
CA LEU A 232 -12.78 28.08 -24.37
C LEU A 232 -14.32 27.98 -24.32
N GLU A 233 -14.87 27.47 -23.21
CA GLU A 233 -16.31 27.24 -23.04
C GLU A 233 -17.11 28.48 -22.60
N GLY A 234 -16.46 29.51 -22.02
CA GLY A 234 -17.15 30.67 -21.47
C GLY A 234 -16.54 32.01 -21.87
N ASN A 235 -17.29 32.82 -22.63
CA ASN A 235 -16.92 34.21 -22.98
C ASN A 235 -16.77 35.15 -21.77
N SER A 236 -17.20 34.73 -20.58
CA SER A 236 -17.19 35.50 -19.33
C SER A 236 -16.16 35.00 -18.30
N ASN A 237 -15.35 33.99 -18.64
CA ASN A 237 -14.38 33.44 -17.70
C ASN A 237 -13.19 34.41 -17.53
N PRO A 238 -12.73 34.78 -16.32
CA PRO A 238 -11.63 35.72 -16.12
C PRO A 238 -10.33 35.30 -16.82
N TRP A 239 -10.14 34.00 -17.03
CA TRP A 239 -9.08 33.46 -17.88
C TRP A 239 -9.27 33.90 -19.33
N ALA A 240 -10.45 33.68 -19.91
CA ALA A 240 -10.81 34.08 -21.28
C ALA A 240 -10.50 35.56 -21.60
N LEU A 241 -10.73 36.45 -20.62
CA LEU A 241 -10.57 37.90 -20.78
C LEU A 241 -9.11 38.38 -20.76
N GLY A 242 -8.22 37.71 -20.03
CA GLY A 242 -6.77 38.02 -20.00
C GLY A 242 -5.99 37.54 -21.23
N TYR A 243 -6.63 36.78 -22.13
CA TYR A 243 -6.00 36.17 -23.30
C TYR A 243 -6.10 36.98 -24.59
N PHE A 244 -7.00 37.96 -24.65
CA PHE A 244 -7.22 38.77 -25.85
C PHE A 244 -6.00 39.66 -26.09
N GLY A 245 -5.04 39.17 -26.89
CA GLY A 245 -3.83 39.88 -27.30
C GLY A 245 -2.51 39.16 -27.06
N SER A 246 -2.49 37.97 -26.43
CA SER A 246 -1.24 37.22 -26.30
C SER A 246 -0.75 36.68 -27.65
N ASN A 247 0.52 36.93 -27.97
CA ASN A 247 1.20 36.33 -29.12
C ASN A 247 1.45 34.82 -28.95
N HIS A 248 1.40 34.31 -27.72
CA HIS A 248 1.68 32.92 -27.41
C HIS A 248 0.39 32.10 -27.47
N LYS A 249 0.40 31.02 -28.27
CA LYS A 249 -0.77 30.19 -28.53
C LYS A 249 -0.45 28.71 -28.31
N VAL A 250 -1.34 28.00 -27.64
CA VAL A 250 -1.26 26.54 -27.44
C VAL A 250 -2.30 25.86 -28.32
N ASN A 251 -1.93 24.75 -28.95
CA ASN A 251 -2.84 23.96 -29.78
C ASN A 251 -3.79 23.12 -28.89
N ARG A 252 -5.09 23.14 -29.20
CA ARG A 252 -6.13 22.32 -28.58
C ARG A 252 -7.06 21.77 -29.66
N GLY A 253 -6.83 20.53 -30.07
CA GLY A 253 -7.46 19.98 -31.27
C GLY A 253 -7.17 20.91 -32.46
N ASP A 254 -8.24 21.35 -33.13
CA ASP A 254 -8.13 22.25 -34.29
C ASP A 254 -8.05 23.75 -33.92
N LYS A 255 -8.10 24.09 -32.62
CA LYS A 255 -8.11 25.48 -32.15
C LYS A 255 -6.76 25.89 -31.58
N LYS A 256 -6.37 27.15 -31.83
CA LYS A 256 -5.23 27.80 -31.17
C LYS A 256 -5.73 28.73 -30.09
N VAL A 257 -5.38 28.43 -28.83
CA VAL A 257 -5.81 29.21 -27.67
C VAL A 257 -4.69 30.17 -27.26
N PRO A 258 -4.93 31.50 -27.25
CA PRO A 258 -3.97 32.43 -26.70
C PRO A 258 -3.81 32.20 -25.19
N VAL A 259 -2.57 32.19 -24.69
CA VAL A 259 -2.23 32.00 -23.27
C VAL A 259 -1.09 32.94 -22.85
N PRO A 260 -0.92 33.30 -21.57
CA PRO A 260 0.26 34.00 -21.09
C PRO A 260 1.53 33.27 -21.48
N GLN A 261 2.58 34.04 -21.73
CA GLN A 261 3.90 33.51 -22.05
C GLN A 261 4.38 32.47 -21.03
N GLY A 262 4.16 32.70 -19.73
CA GLY A 262 4.51 31.72 -18.69
C GLY A 262 3.77 30.39 -18.84
N VAL A 263 2.47 30.40 -19.16
CA VAL A 263 1.70 29.17 -19.41
C VAL A 263 2.18 28.47 -20.67
N TYR A 264 2.52 29.23 -21.72
CA TYR A 264 3.08 28.70 -22.96
C TYR A 264 4.43 27.99 -22.72
N GLU A 265 5.35 28.62 -22.00
CA GLU A 265 6.66 28.06 -21.66
C GLU A 265 6.54 26.81 -20.78
N LEU A 266 5.69 26.86 -19.74
CA LEU A 266 5.44 25.70 -18.87
C LEU A 266 4.82 24.54 -19.66
N LYS A 267 3.89 24.81 -20.59
CA LYS A 267 3.36 23.80 -21.49
C LYS A 267 4.43 23.22 -22.41
N GLY A 268 5.28 24.08 -22.98
CA GLY A 268 6.42 23.65 -23.80
C GLY A 268 7.37 22.71 -23.06
N HIS A 269 7.63 22.95 -21.77
CA HIS A 269 8.41 22.02 -20.93
C HIS A 269 7.64 20.72 -20.66
N LEU A 270 6.35 20.80 -20.34
CA LEU A 270 5.49 19.61 -20.10
C LEU A 270 5.25 18.75 -21.35
N ASP A 271 5.45 19.30 -22.54
CA ASP A 271 5.39 18.55 -23.80
C ASP A 271 6.71 17.82 -24.12
N GLN A 272 7.78 18.09 -23.35
CA GLN A 272 9.03 17.30 -23.38
C GLN A 272 8.94 16.05 -22.49
N LEU A 273 7.82 15.82 -21.79
CA LEU A 273 7.54 14.56 -21.09
C LEU A 273 7.57 13.40 -22.09
N GLY A 274 8.50 12.46 -21.89
CA GLY A 274 8.75 11.33 -22.78
C GLY A 274 10.07 11.45 -23.57
N THR A 275 10.60 12.67 -23.72
CA THR A 275 11.92 12.93 -24.32
C THR A 275 12.97 13.22 -23.25
N LEU A 276 12.58 13.93 -22.19
CA LEU A 276 13.43 14.23 -21.03
C LEU A 276 12.96 13.48 -19.80
N THR A 277 13.88 13.32 -18.84
CA THR A 277 13.52 12.74 -17.54
C THR A 277 12.60 13.71 -16.77
N PRO A 278 11.69 13.20 -15.93
CA PRO A 278 10.78 14.04 -15.15
C PRO A 278 11.50 15.10 -14.31
N ILE A 279 12.62 14.75 -13.66
CA ILE A 279 13.40 15.69 -12.86
C ILE A 279 14.00 16.84 -13.70
N GLU A 280 14.43 16.58 -14.94
CA GLU A 280 14.92 17.62 -15.85
C GLU A 280 13.80 18.57 -16.27
N VAL A 281 12.61 18.03 -16.58
CA VAL A 281 11.42 18.84 -16.92
C VAL A 281 11.03 19.72 -15.73
N LEU A 282 10.98 19.15 -14.52
CA LEU A 282 10.68 19.89 -13.30
C LEU A 282 11.71 21.00 -13.06
N THR A 283 13.00 20.71 -13.22
CA THR A 283 14.10 21.69 -13.06
C THR A 283 13.97 22.82 -14.07
N LYS A 284 13.67 22.54 -15.34
CA LYS A 284 13.44 23.58 -16.35
C LYS A 284 12.23 24.46 -16.03
N MET A 285 11.14 23.85 -15.54
CA MET A 285 9.97 24.60 -15.09
C MET A 285 10.32 25.51 -13.90
N GLN A 286 11.03 24.98 -12.90
CA GLN A 286 11.48 25.76 -11.74
C GLN A 286 12.41 26.91 -12.14
N ASN A 287 13.38 26.66 -13.03
CA ASN A 287 14.28 27.71 -13.53
C ASN A 287 13.53 28.80 -14.30
N THR A 288 12.57 28.42 -15.15
CA THR A 288 11.72 29.38 -15.87
C THR A 288 10.94 30.26 -14.90
N LEU A 289 10.40 29.67 -13.83
CA LEU A 289 9.69 30.39 -12.78
C LEU A 289 10.64 31.30 -11.98
N HIS A 290 11.85 30.82 -11.67
CA HIS A 290 12.85 31.57 -10.92
C HIS A 290 13.37 32.79 -11.68
N ILE A 291 13.70 32.65 -12.97
CA ILE A 291 14.16 33.76 -13.82
C ILE A 291 13.11 34.88 -13.83
N LYS A 292 11.83 34.53 -14.03
CA LYS A 292 10.73 35.51 -13.99
C LYS A 292 10.52 36.14 -12.62
N ASN A 293 10.90 35.46 -11.56
CA ASN A 293 10.84 36.00 -10.20
C ASN A 293 11.98 37.02 -9.96
N VAL A 294 13.19 36.74 -10.43
CA VAL A 294 14.36 37.62 -10.29
C VAL A 294 14.20 38.89 -11.14
N GLU A 295 13.65 38.79 -12.35
CA GLU A 295 13.38 39.93 -13.24
C GLU A 295 12.40 40.96 -12.62
N ASN A 296 11.55 40.55 -11.67
CA ASN A 296 10.51 41.39 -11.05
C ASN A 296 10.91 42.03 -9.69
N LYS A 297 12.14 41.81 -9.19
CA LYS A 297 12.75 42.45 -8.00
C LYS A 297 11.82 42.72 -6.79
N ASP A 298 11.23 41.70 -6.15
CA ASP A 298 10.52 41.90 -4.88
C ASP A 298 10.55 40.64 -3.98
N GLU A 299 11.05 40.80 -2.75
CA GLU A 299 11.29 39.75 -1.73
C GLU A 299 10.01 39.25 -1.04
N SER A 300 8.83 39.66 -1.51
CA SER A 300 7.54 39.12 -1.09
C SER A 300 7.28 37.69 -1.61
N LEU A 301 8.32 36.88 -1.80
CA LEU A 301 8.40 35.64 -2.58
C LEU A 301 7.36 34.56 -2.21
N PHE A 302 6.95 34.46 -0.95
CA PHE A 302 5.84 33.57 -0.54
C PHE A 302 4.45 34.17 -0.86
N LYS A 303 4.32 35.49 -0.69
CA LYS A 303 3.18 36.29 -1.17
C LYS A 303 3.09 36.26 -2.70
N GLN A 304 4.22 36.20 -3.41
CA GLN A 304 4.31 36.07 -4.85
C GLN A 304 4.08 34.65 -5.33
N PHE A 305 4.46 33.60 -4.59
CA PHE A 305 4.06 32.22 -4.93
C PHE A 305 2.53 32.06 -4.86
N LYS A 306 1.88 32.63 -3.83
CA LYS A 306 0.42 32.77 -3.72
C LYS A 306 -0.16 33.67 -4.83
N ARG A 307 0.53 34.76 -5.20
CA ARG A 307 0.13 35.66 -6.29
C ARG A 307 0.34 35.04 -7.68
N LEU A 308 1.32 34.17 -7.88
CA LEU A 308 1.67 33.53 -9.15
C LEU A 308 0.74 32.36 -9.43
N ILE A 309 0.35 31.63 -8.38
CA ILE A 309 -0.83 30.78 -8.38
C ILE A 309 -2.05 31.65 -8.71
N SER A 310 -2.31 32.77 -8.02
CA SER A 310 -3.44 33.67 -8.36
C SER A 310 -3.36 34.35 -9.76
N TYR A 311 -2.17 34.54 -10.34
CA TYR A 311 -1.93 35.14 -11.66
C TYR A 311 -2.02 34.10 -12.78
N LEU A 312 -1.61 32.86 -12.50
CA LEU A 312 -2.04 31.72 -13.27
C LEU A 312 -3.57 31.71 -13.20
N PHE A 313 -4.20 31.81 -12.02
CA PHE A 313 -5.64 31.65 -11.74
C PHE A 313 -6.62 32.82 -11.97
N GLY A 314 -6.18 33.96 -12.51
CA GLY A 314 -7.05 35.07 -12.93
C GLY A 314 -7.34 36.08 -11.82
N TYR A 315 -7.07 37.35 -12.11
CA TYR A 315 -7.38 38.50 -11.27
C TYR A 315 -8.84 38.93 -11.48
N SER A 316 -9.69 38.78 -10.47
CA SER A 316 -10.75 39.74 -10.16
C SER A 316 -11.17 39.59 -8.70
N GLN A 317 -11.00 40.66 -7.91
CA GLN A 317 -11.46 40.73 -6.52
C GLN A 317 -12.98 40.58 -6.47
N SER A 318 -13.47 39.43 -6.01
CA SER A 318 -14.87 39.23 -5.60
C SER A 318 -14.92 38.70 -4.17
N GLN A 319 -16.01 38.96 -3.45
CA GLN A 319 -16.21 38.52 -2.06
C GLN A 319 -16.17 36.98 -1.89
N GLU A 320 -16.42 36.22 -2.95
CA GLU A 320 -16.28 34.76 -2.95
C GLU A 320 -14.81 34.33 -2.83
N THR A 321 -13.91 35.06 -3.50
CA THR A 321 -12.46 34.83 -3.45
C THR A 321 -11.90 35.12 -2.05
N THR A 322 -12.46 36.11 -1.34
CA THR A 322 -12.07 36.42 0.05
C THR A 322 -12.42 35.28 1.01
N LYS A 323 -13.58 34.65 0.85
CA LYS A 323 -14.00 33.49 1.64
C LYS A 323 -13.16 32.25 1.33
N GLU A 324 -12.76 32.07 0.07
CA GLU A 324 -11.80 31.02 -0.32
C GLU A 324 -10.38 31.28 0.25
N TYR A 325 -9.95 32.54 0.34
CA TYR A 325 -8.69 32.90 1.00
C TYR A 325 -8.74 32.66 2.51
N GLU A 326 -9.86 32.99 3.16
CA GLU A 326 -10.06 32.76 4.59
C GLU A 326 -10.16 31.26 4.91
N PHE A 327 -10.81 30.48 4.03
CA PHE A 327 -10.82 29.02 4.07
C PHE A 327 -9.41 28.44 3.91
N LEU A 328 -8.62 28.91 2.94
CA LEU A 328 -7.23 28.47 2.74
C LEU A 328 -6.30 28.91 3.88
N GLU A 329 -6.54 30.07 4.51
CA GLU A 329 -5.84 30.48 5.73
C GLU A 329 -6.19 29.58 6.91
N GLN A 330 -7.45 29.21 7.06
CA GLN A 330 -7.86 28.26 8.08
C GLN A 330 -7.29 26.86 7.80
N VAL A 331 -7.23 26.42 6.55
CA VAL A 331 -6.62 25.14 6.16
C VAL A 331 -5.10 25.14 6.39
N THR A 332 -4.40 26.19 5.96
CA THR A 332 -2.94 26.31 6.12
C THR A 332 -2.51 26.55 7.57
N ALA A 333 -3.40 27.10 8.40
CA ALA A 333 -3.22 27.16 9.85
C ALA A 333 -3.71 25.89 10.59
N GLY A 334 -4.17 24.85 9.88
CA GLY A 334 -4.63 23.58 10.47
C GLY A 334 -6.00 23.63 11.16
N LYS A 335 -6.80 24.66 10.91
CA LYS A 335 -8.13 24.91 11.50
C LYS A 335 -9.30 24.36 10.66
N GLN A 336 -9.08 24.05 9.38
CA GLN A 336 -10.06 23.43 8.48
C GLN A 336 -9.40 22.43 7.52
N SER A 337 -10.16 21.45 7.01
CA SER A 337 -9.70 20.50 5.99
C SER A 337 -10.27 20.86 4.61
N ILE A 338 -9.48 20.64 3.55
CA ILE A 338 -9.94 20.79 2.16
C ILE A 338 -10.92 19.65 1.85
N PRO A 339 -12.17 19.91 1.42
CA PRO A 339 -13.13 18.88 1.04
C PRO A 339 -12.72 18.11 -0.22
#